data_AF-A0A0L0ERG5-F1
#
_entry.id   AF-A0A0L0ERG5-F1
#
_cell.length_a   1.000
_cell.length_b   1.000
_cell.length_c   1.000
_cell.angle_alpha   90.00
_cell.angle_beta   90.00
_cell.angle_gamma   90.00
#
_symmetry.space_group_name_H-M   'P 1'
#
loop_
_entity.id
_entity.type
_entity.pdbx_description
1 polymer ?
#
loop_
_entity_poly.entity_id
_entity_poly.type
_entity_poly.pdbx_seq_one_letter_code
_entity_poly.pdbx_strand_id
1 'polypeptide(L)'
;MLLWLVCFAASGHSAQSQAHWQSWYHSSLFSINYQKPPDHPLRIRVTGKWLGVSAKSVINLLHDTTRVSQWVKHVSAVTILSRPAPNQTLVLTHFDLPWPLRKRDMVTHACLLQKSPNSYVLAIRSVPSTRLSQE
;
A
#
# COMPACT_ATOMS: atom_id res chain seq x y z
N MET A 1 -47.17 -0.54 -49.91
CA MET A 1 -47.03 -1.37 -48.70
C MET A 1 -45.74 -0.94 -48.00
N LEU A 2 -45.83 -0.02 -47.03
CA LEU A 2 -44.67 0.59 -46.36
C LEU A 2 -44.38 -0.21 -45.08
N LEU A 3 -43.28 -0.96 -45.03
CA LEU A 3 -42.82 -1.64 -43.81
C LEU A 3 -41.98 -0.67 -42.97
N TRP A 4 -42.48 -0.32 -41.78
CA TRP A 4 -41.69 0.35 -40.74
C TRP A 4 -40.89 -0.70 -39.96
N LEU A 5 -39.57 -0.67 -40.12
CA LEU A 5 -38.63 -1.38 -39.24
C LEU A 5 -38.36 -0.50 -38.02
N VAL A 6 -39.00 -0.82 -36.89
CA VAL A 6 -38.68 -0.24 -35.59
C VAL A 6 -37.46 -0.98 -35.03
N CYS A 7 -36.27 -0.41 -35.23
CA CYS A 7 -35.07 -0.87 -34.56
C CYS A 7 -35.15 -0.47 -33.07
N PHE A 8 -35.45 -1.42 -32.19
CA PHE A 8 -35.17 -1.27 -30.76
C PHE A 8 -33.66 -1.28 -30.55
N ALA A 9 -33.07 -0.09 -30.42
CA ALA A 9 -31.72 0.04 -29.90
C ALA A 9 -31.74 -0.34 -28.41
N ALA A 10 -31.44 -1.61 -28.10
CA ALA A 10 -31.10 -2.01 -26.74
C ALA A 10 -29.76 -1.34 -26.40
N SER A 11 -29.82 -0.19 -25.73
CA SER A 11 -28.64 0.42 -25.12
C SER A 11 -28.12 -0.55 -24.06
N GLY A 12 -27.15 -1.38 -24.44
CA GLY A 12 -26.36 -2.18 -23.52
C GLY A 12 -25.64 -1.24 -22.56
N HIS A 13 -26.26 -0.97 -21.42
CA HIS A 13 -25.60 -0.32 -20.31
C HIS A 13 -24.64 -1.38 -19.76
N SER A 14 -23.38 -1.34 -20.20
CA SER A 14 -22.28 -1.95 -19.47
C SER A 14 -22.25 -1.28 -18.10
N ALA A 15 -22.93 -1.86 -17.13
CA ALA A 15 -22.80 -1.50 -15.72
C ALA A 15 -21.35 -1.77 -15.37
N GLN A 16 -20.50 -0.75 -15.48
CA GLN A 16 -19.14 -0.78 -15.02
C GLN A 16 -19.22 -1.01 -13.52
N SER A 17 -19.04 -2.28 -13.11
CA SER A 17 -19.03 -2.67 -11.71
C SER A 17 -17.89 -1.92 -11.04
N GLN A 18 -18.23 -0.80 -10.40
CA GLN A 18 -17.29 -0.06 -9.59
C GLN A 18 -16.97 -0.99 -8.42
N ALA A 19 -15.75 -1.52 -8.37
CA ALA A 19 -15.39 -2.47 -7.32
C ALA A 19 -15.71 -1.84 -5.96
N HIS A 20 -16.56 -2.46 -5.16
CA HIS A 20 -16.95 -1.92 -3.86
C HIS A 20 -15.95 -2.35 -2.78
N TRP A 21 -15.84 -1.56 -1.71
CA TRP A 21 -15.09 -1.99 -0.53
C TRP A 21 -15.83 -3.13 0.16
N GLN A 22 -15.12 -4.22 0.41
CA GLN A 22 -15.62 -5.42 1.07
C GLN A 22 -14.90 -5.60 2.40
N SER A 23 -15.65 -5.91 3.46
CA SER A 23 -15.06 -6.25 4.77
C SER A 23 -14.45 -7.64 4.70
N TRP A 24 -13.19 -7.78 5.13
CA TRP A 24 -12.50 -9.07 5.25
C TRP A 24 -12.40 -9.51 6.71
N TYR A 25 -12.08 -8.58 7.60
CA TYR A 25 -11.89 -8.88 9.01
C TYR A 25 -12.27 -7.68 9.88
N HIS A 26 -12.79 -7.97 11.06
CA HIS A 26 -13.14 -6.96 12.05
C HIS A 26 -12.88 -7.49 13.46
N SER A 27 -12.39 -6.62 14.34
CA SER A 27 -12.16 -6.86 15.76
C SER A 27 -12.32 -5.55 16.54
N SER A 28 -12.23 -5.62 17.87
CA SER A 28 -12.22 -4.42 18.73
C SER A 28 -11.03 -3.48 18.49
N LEU A 29 -9.90 -4.00 17.97
CA LEU A 29 -8.68 -3.24 17.78
C LEU A 29 -8.49 -2.71 16.36
N PHE A 30 -8.90 -3.48 15.35
CA PHE A 30 -8.76 -3.07 13.95
C PHE A 30 -9.76 -3.76 13.01
N SER A 31 -9.93 -3.14 11.85
CA SER A 31 -10.69 -3.67 10.71
C SER A 31 -9.84 -3.69 9.45
N ILE A 32 -10.12 -4.64 8.57
CA ILE A 32 -9.51 -4.78 7.26
C ILE A 32 -10.61 -4.85 6.22
N ASN A 33 -10.54 -3.93 5.27
CA ASN A 33 -11.39 -3.88 4.11
C ASN A 33 -10.51 -4.01 2.87
N TYR A 34 -11.06 -4.57 1.79
CA TYR A 34 -10.36 -4.69 0.52
C TYR A 34 -11.26 -4.31 -0.64
N GLN A 35 -10.63 -4.01 -1.77
CA GLN A 35 -11.30 -3.76 -3.04
C GLN A 35 -10.44 -4.41 -4.12
N LYS A 36 -11.05 -5.24 -4.97
CA LYS A 36 -10.39 -5.91 -6.10
C LYS A 36 -10.95 -5.41 -7.43
N PRO A 37 -10.41 -4.31 -8.00
CA PRO A 37 -10.81 -3.87 -9.33
C PRO A 37 -10.32 -4.88 -10.40
N PRO A 38 -11.06 -5.07 -11.51
CA PRO A 38 -10.72 -6.05 -12.55
C PRO A 38 -9.29 -5.92 -13.11
N ASP A 39 -8.81 -4.68 -13.32
CA ASP A 39 -7.54 -4.39 -13.99
C ASP A 39 -6.54 -3.62 -13.10
N HIS A 40 -6.72 -3.66 -11.79
CA HIS A 40 -5.83 -2.96 -10.85
C HIS A 40 -5.38 -3.88 -9.71
N PRO A 41 -4.23 -3.57 -9.09
CA PRO A 41 -3.80 -4.28 -7.90
C PRO A 41 -4.88 -4.26 -6.81
N LEU A 42 -4.88 -5.32 -6.00
CA LEU A 42 -5.68 -5.41 -4.78
C LEU A 42 -5.42 -4.18 -3.91
N ARG A 43 -6.49 -3.49 -3.50
CA ARG A 43 -6.43 -2.39 -2.54
C ARG A 43 -6.83 -2.93 -1.19
N ILE A 44 -6.01 -2.65 -0.18
CA ILE A 44 -6.26 -3.04 1.21
C ILE A 44 -6.31 -1.77 2.05
N ARG A 45 -7.31 -1.67 2.92
CA ARG A 45 -7.44 -0.62 3.92
C ARG A 45 -7.50 -1.26 5.29
N VAL A 46 -6.55 -0.89 6.14
CA VAL A 46 -6.53 -1.26 7.54
C VAL A 46 -6.82 -0.02 8.37
N THR A 47 -7.73 -0.12 9.34
CA THR A 47 -8.01 0.95 10.29
C THR A 47 -8.00 0.36 11.70
N GLY A 48 -7.16 0.90 12.57
CA GLY A 48 -7.00 0.41 13.94
C GLY A 48 -6.90 1.53 14.96
N LYS A 49 -7.19 1.20 16.21
CA LYS A 49 -7.14 2.11 17.36
C LYS A 49 -6.42 1.41 18.52
N TRP A 50 -5.37 2.04 19.02
CA TRP A 50 -4.59 1.55 20.14
C TRP A 50 -4.60 2.59 21.26
N LEU A 51 -5.02 2.19 22.46
CA LEU A 51 -5.04 3.08 23.63
C LEU A 51 -3.61 3.32 24.12
N GLY A 52 -3.30 4.58 24.45
CA GLY A 52 -1.97 4.97 24.94
C GLY A 52 -0.88 5.06 23.87
N VAL A 53 -1.19 4.78 22.59
CA VAL A 53 -0.21 4.88 21.49
C VAL A 53 -0.44 6.16 20.70
N SER A 54 0.58 7.01 20.61
CA SER A 54 0.53 8.23 19.79
C SER A 54 0.87 7.95 18.33
N ALA A 55 0.32 8.75 17.40
CA ALA A 55 0.65 8.67 15.98
C ALA A 55 2.16 8.80 15.74
N LYS A 56 2.83 9.68 16.49
CA LYS A 56 4.30 9.84 16.44
C LYS A 56 5.04 8.56 16.81
N SER A 57 4.56 7.81 17.80
CA SER A 57 5.17 6.53 18.19
C SER A 57 5.08 5.49 17.08
N VAL A 58 3.93 5.44 16.38
CA VAL A 58 3.76 4.57 15.20
C VAL A 58 4.71 4.99 14.08
N ILE A 59 4.81 6.29 13.77
CA ILE A 59 5.75 6.78 12.77
C ILE A 59 7.20 6.43 13.15
N ASN A 60 7.59 6.63 14.40
CA ASN A 60 8.94 6.25 14.86
C ASN A 60 9.22 4.75 14.68
N LEU A 61 8.24 3.89 14.98
CA LEU A 61 8.35 2.44 14.73
C LEU A 61 8.55 2.14 13.23
N LEU A 62 7.75 2.77 12.36
CA LEU A 62 7.84 2.57 10.91
C LEU A 62 9.17 3.06 10.31
N HIS A 63 9.82 4.05 10.93
CA HIS A 63 11.13 4.58 10.52
C HIS A 63 12.32 3.81 11.11
N ASP A 64 12.09 2.93 12.09
CA ASP A 64 13.14 2.13 12.69
C ASP A 64 13.50 0.92 11.84
N THR A 65 14.31 1.18 10.81
CA THR A 65 14.80 0.17 9.88
C THR A 65 15.78 -0.81 10.54
N THR A 66 16.42 -0.42 11.65
CA THR A 66 17.44 -1.24 12.34
C THR A 66 16.82 -2.43 13.07
N ARG A 67 15.57 -2.29 13.53
CA ARG A 67 14.84 -3.35 14.25
C ARG A 67 13.66 -3.89 13.45
N VAL A 68 13.64 -3.69 12.13
CA VAL A 68 12.52 -4.08 11.25
C VAL A 68 12.14 -5.56 11.37
N SER A 69 13.11 -6.45 11.52
CA SER A 69 12.86 -7.89 11.65
C SER A 69 12.12 -8.28 12.94
N GLN A 70 12.12 -7.41 13.96
CA GLN A 70 11.40 -7.64 15.21
C GLN A 70 9.89 -7.42 15.08
N TRP A 71 9.44 -6.66 14.08
CA TRP A 71 8.04 -6.25 13.98
C TRP A 71 7.42 -6.40 12.58
N VAL A 72 8.22 -6.52 11.52
CA VAL A 72 7.75 -6.90 10.17
C VAL A 72 8.09 -8.34 9.89
N LYS A 73 7.04 -9.15 9.77
CA LYS A 73 7.18 -10.57 9.45
C LYS A 73 7.86 -10.73 8.08
N HIS A 74 8.79 -11.67 7.98
CA HIS A 74 9.48 -12.04 6.74
C HIS A 74 10.31 -10.92 6.09
N VAL A 75 10.67 -9.87 6.84
CA VAL A 75 11.71 -8.92 6.41
C VAL A 75 13.00 -9.26 7.15
N SER A 76 14.06 -9.56 6.40
CA SER A 76 15.37 -9.87 6.96
C SER A 76 16.19 -8.61 7.24
N ALA A 77 16.12 -7.62 6.36
CA ALA A 77 16.85 -6.36 6.49
C ALA A 77 16.21 -5.23 5.68
N VAL A 78 16.45 -4.00 6.13
CA VAL A 78 16.18 -2.77 5.40
C VAL A 78 17.43 -1.89 5.39
N THR A 79 17.90 -1.56 4.20
CA THR A 79 19.07 -0.69 3.98
C THR A 79 18.61 0.67 3.48
N ILE A 80 19.08 1.74 4.13
CA ILE A 80 18.88 3.10 3.61
C ILE A 80 19.88 3.31 2.48
N LEU A 81 19.36 3.59 1.29
CA LEU A 81 20.15 3.85 0.09
C LEU A 81 20.53 5.33 0.03
N SER A 82 19.56 6.22 0.27
CA SER A 82 19.80 7.66 0.33
C SER A 82 18.69 8.42 1.07
N ARG A 83 18.95 9.69 1.38
CA ARG A 83 17.98 10.62 1.98
C ARG A 83 17.91 11.90 1.14
N PRO A 84 17.08 11.93 0.07
CA PRO A 84 17.04 13.06 -0.85
C PRO A 84 16.58 14.38 -0.22
N ALA A 85 15.85 14.30 0.90
CA ALA A 85 15.37 15.46 1.67
C ALA A 85 15.16 15.04 3.13
N PRO A 86 15.06 15.99 4.09
CA PRO A 86 14.90 15.67 5.51
C PRO A 86 13.69 14.78 5.84
N ASN A 87 12.64 14.83 5.01
CA ASN A 87 11.42 14.05 5.18
C ASN A 87 11.29 12.89 4.18
N GLN A 88 12.37 12.56 3.46
CA GLN A 88 12.38 11.53 2.44
C GLN A 88 13.46 10.49 2.68
N THR A 89 13.17 9.23 2.37
CA THR A 89 14.14 8.15 2.48
C THR A 89 13.93 7.16 1.34
N LEU A 90 15.03 6.81 0.66
CA LEU A 90 15.07 5.73 -0.30
C LEU A 90 15.63 4.49 0.40
N VAL A 91 14.87 3.39 0.40
CA VAL A 91 15.25 2.15 1.10
C VAL A 91 15.14 0.93 0.22
N LEU A 92 16.05 -0.02 0.43
CA LEU A 92 16.02 -1.38 -0.09
C LEU A 92 15.54 -2.31 1.01
N THR A 93 14.47 -3.05 0.78
CA THR A 93 13.92 -4.05 1.72
C THR A 93 14.16 -5.45 1.18
N HIS A 94 14.74 -6.33 2.00
CA HIS A 94 14.94 -7.74 1.70
C HIS A 94 13.88 -8.60 2.39
N PHE A 95 13.14 -9.39 1.60
CA PHE A 95 12.10 -10.29 2.11
C PHE A 95 12.56 -11.75 2.10
N ASP A 96 12.45 -12.40 3.25
CA ASP A 96 12.69 -13.83 3.45
C ASP A 96 11.35 -14.57 3.57
N LEU A 97 10.73 -14.78 2.41
CA LEU A 97 9.41 -15.40 2.29
C LEU A 97 9.51 -16.93 2.39
N PRO A 98 8.53 -17.59 3.03
CA PRO A 98 8.48 -19.04 3.09
C PRO A 98 8.17 -19.64 1.71
N TRP A 99 8.68 -20.85 1.46
CA TRP A 99 8.33 -21.63 0.27
C TRP A 99 6.80 -21.79 0.14
N PRO A 100 6.20 -21.69 -1.06
CA PRO A 100 6.81 -21.62 -2.40
C PRO A 100 7.10 -20.19 -2.90
N LEU A 101 6.98 -19.17 -2.05
CA LEU A 101 7.24 -17.79 -2.45
C LEU A 101 8.76 -17.57 -2.57
N ARG A 102 9.20 -17.09 -3.73
CA ARG A 102 10.60 -16.68 -3.92
C ARG A 102 10.92 -15.49 -3.03
N LYS A 103 12.17 -15.41 -2.56
CA LYS A 103 12.73 -14.21 -1.95
C LYS A 103 12.58 -13.03 -2.91
N ARG A 104 12.30 -11.85 -2.37
CA ARG A 104 12.09 -10.63 -3.15
C ARG A 104 12.78 -9.47 -2.47
N ASP A 105 13.24 -8.55 -3.30
CA ASP A 105 13.73 -7.25 -2.87
C ASP A 105 12.81 -6.16 -3.39
N MET A 106 12.69 -5.08 -2.64
CA MET A 106 11.89 -3.91 -3.03
C MET A 106 12.64 -2.62 -2.73
N VAL A 107 12.78 -1.76 -3.74
CA VAL A 107 13.26 -0.40 -3.57
C VAL A 107 12.06 0.52 -3.44
N THR A 108 12.00 1.30 -2.36
CA THR A 108 10.90 2.25 -2.13
C THR A 108 11.40 3.63 -1.76
N HIS A 109 10.68 4.64 -2.22
CA HIS A 109 10.80 6.02 -1.79
C HIS A 109 9.68 6.34 -0.81
N ALA A 110 10.07 6.67 0.42
CA ALA A 110 9.18 7.05 1.51
C ALA A 110 9.22 8.57 1.69
N CYS A 111 8.05 9.19 1.86
CA CYS A 111 7.89 10.62 2.12
C CYS A 111 6.97 10.81 3.33
N LEU A 112 7.50 11.42 4.39
CA LEU A 112 6.76 11.73 5.61
C LEU A 112 6.26 13.17 5.57
N LEU A 113 4.98 13.36 5.87
CA LEU A 113 4.35 14.66 5.99
C LEU A 113 3.61 14.75 7.33
N GLN A 114 3.96 15.73 8.15
CA GLN A 114 3.16 16.06 9.33
C GLN A 114 2.04 17.01 8.90
N LYS A 115 0.78 16.57 9.04
CA LYS A 115 -0.41 17.38 8.69
C LYS A 115 -0.84 18.28 9.83
N SER A 116 -0.62 17.85 11.07
CA SER A 116 -0.87 18.61 12.30
C SER A 116 0.00 18.02 13.43
N PRO A 117 0.04 18.62 14.64
CA PRO A 117 0.87 18.11 15.74
C PRO A 117 0.71 16.60 16.01
N ASN A 118 -0.50 16.05 15.82
CA ASN A 118 -0.82 14.65 16.11
C ASN A 118 -1.21 13.83 14.86
N SER A 119 -0.99 14.36 13.65
CA SER A 119 -1.40 13.70 12.39
C SER A 119 -0.26 13.67 11.39
N TYR A 120 0.00 12.47 10.86
CA TYR A 120 1.10 12.20 9.94
C TYR A 120 0.61 11.39 8.75
N VAL A 121 1.24 11.59 7.60
CA VAL A 121 1.07 10.78 6.40
C VAL A 121 2.44 10.30 5.97
N LEU A 122 2.65 8.99 5.99
CA LEU A 122 3.82 8.34 5.39
C LEU A 122 3.39 7.73 4.06
N ALA A 123 3.84 8.32 2.96
CA ALA A 123 3.60 7.81 1.61
C ALA A 123 4.81 7.01 1.14
N ILE A 124 4.64 5.72 0.87
CA ILE A 124 5.69 4.83 0.39
C ILE A 124 5.32 4.38 -1.03
N ARG A 125 6.26 4.53 -1.96
CA ARG A 125 6.07 4.14 -3.36
C ARG A 125 7.22 3.28 -3.84
N SER A 126 6.91 2.21 -4.57
CA SER A 126 7.94 1.44 -5.28
C SER A 126 8.63 2.32 -6.31
N VAL A 127 9.94 2.18 -6.44
CA VAL A 127 10.72 2.80 -7.51
C VAL A 127 11.57 1.75 -8.22
N PRO A 128 11.96 1.96 -9.49
CA PRO A 128 12.83 1.02 -10.20
C PRO A 128 14.18 0.83 -9.49
N SER A 129 14.66 -0.41 -9.43
CA SER A 129 15.97 -0.77 -8.85
C SER A 129 17.15 -0.35 -9.73
N THR A 130 16.92 -0.06 -11.01
CA THR A 130 17.96 0.36 -11.98
C THR A 130 18.62 1.70 -11.64
N ARG A 131 18.08 2.47 -10.68
CA ARG A 131 18.72 3.68 -10.15
C ARG A 131 19.90 3.43 -9.19
N LEU A 132 20.17 2.18 -8.82
CA LEU A 132 21.26 1.82 -7.91
C LEU A 132 22.58 1.48 -8.60
N SER A 133 22.61 1.45 -9.94
CA SER A 133 23.80 1.10 -10.74
C SER A 133 24.45 2.31 -11.41
N GLN A 134 24.08 3.54 -11.03
CA GLN A 134 24.61 4.78 -11.61
C GLN A 134 25.29 5.71 -10.59
N GLU A 135 25.67 5.19 -9.42
CA GLU A 135 26.56 5.85 -8.47
C GLU A 135 27.85 5.04 -8.30
#